data_AF-A0A9W4T8R1-F1
#
_entry.id   AF-A0A9W4T8R1-F1
#
_cell.length_a   1.000
_cell.length_b   1.000
_cell.length_c   1.000
_cell.angle_alpha   90.00
_cell.angle_beta   90.00
_cell.angle_gamma   90.00
#
_symmetry.space_group_name_H-M   'P 1'
#
loop_
_entity.id
_entity.type
_entity.pdbx_description
1 polymer ?
#
loop_
_entity_poly.entity_id
_entity_poly.type
_entity_poly.pdbx_seq_one_letter_code
_entity_poly.pdbx_strand_id
1 'polypeptide(L)'
;PKDPVKSFFIYDEYSDEENQTFRLLSTKMEEDAAYGSESFSGSFLGPLRKNVILQQEIQQLLADFYYNTYNKDFVTLLRIHDASDSSIPVEPNINQFS
;
A
#
# COMPACT_ATOMS: atom_id res chain seq x y z
N PRO A 1 -39.91 13.40 -37.43
CA PRO A 1 -39.84 14.47 -36.40
C PRO A 1 -38.87 14.04 -35.29
N LYS A 2 -37.80 14.79 -35.04
CA LYS A 2 -36.84 14.51 -33.96
C LYS A 2 -37.39 15.08 -32.65
N ASP A 3 -37.47 14.27 -31.60
CA ASP A 3 -37.77 14.76 -30.26
C ASP A 3 -36.66 15.70 -29.78
N PRO A 4 -36.99 16.83 -29.14
CA PRO A 4 -35.99 17.72 -28.57
C PRO A 4 -35.33 17.01 -27.38
N VAL A 5 -34.00 16.98 -27.39
CA VAL A 5 -33.18 16.52 -26.27
C VAL A 5 -33.53 17.38 -25.05
N LYS A 6 -34.27 16.79 -24.11
CA LYS A 6 -34.58 17.40 -22.81
C LYS A 6 -33.25 17.54 -22.07
N SER A 7 -32.67 18.74 -22.07
CA SER A 7 -31.46 19.02 -21.29
C SER A 7 -31.81 18.97 -19.81
N PHE A 8 -30.88 18.47 -19.01
CA PHE A 8 -31.05 18.30 -17.56
C PHE A 8 -31.08 19.62 -16.76
N PHE A 9 -30.98 20.78 -17.43
CA PHE A 9 -30.95 22.10 -16.77
C PHE A 9 -32.20 22.42 -15.93
N ILE A 10 -33.33 21.74 -16.17
CA ILE A 10 -34.57 21.93 -15.38
C ILE A 10 -34.39 21.46 -13.92
N TYR A 11 -33.38 20.62 -13.65
CA TYR A 11 -33.05 20.17 -12.29
C TYR A 11 -31.91 20.96 -11.63
N ASP A 12 -31.30 21.91 -12.36
CA ASP A 12 -30.18 22.75 -11.86
C ASP A 12 -30.64 24.14 -11.41
N GLU A 13 -31.93 24.47 -11.57
CA GLU A 13 -32.47 25.79 -11.21
C GLU A 13 -32.85 25.82 -9.72
N TYR A 14 -31.83 25.94 -8.87
CA TYR A 14 -32.05 26.36 -7.49
C TYR A 14 -32.57 27.80 -7.48
N SER A 15 -33.63 28.05 -6.73
CA SER A 15 -34.08 29.40 -6.47
C SER A 15 -33.01 30.20 -5.71
N ASP A 16 -33.04 31.53 -5.86
CA ASP A 16 -32.14 32.41 -5.13
C ASP A 16 -32.24 32.22 -3.62
N GLU A 17 -33.43 31.89 -3.11
CA GLU A 17 -33.71 31.60 -1.70
C GLU A 17 -33.05 30.30 -1.24
N GLU A 18 -33.10 29.24 -2.04
CA GLU A 18 -32.43 27.96 -1.75
C GLU A 18 -30.91 28.12 -1.77
N ASN A 19 -30.37 28.89 -2.72
CA ASN A 19 -28.94 29.16 -2.82
C ASN A 19 -28.45 30.02 -1.63
N GLN A 20 -29.23 31.02 -1.22
CA GLN A 20 -28.94 31.80 -0.01
C GLN A 20 -28.98 30.93 1.24
N THR A 21 -29.98 30.06 1.37
CA THR A 21 -30.11 29.13 2.50
C THR A 21 -28.93 28.16 2.56
N PHE A 22 -28.54 27.59 1.42
CA PHE A 22 -27.37 26.71 1.33
C PHE A 22 -26.09 27.42 1.78
N ARG A 23 -25.85 28.66 1.31
CA ARG A 23 -24.68 29.45 1.71
C ARG A 23 -24.68 29.80 3.19
N LEU A 24 -25.85 30.08 3.75
CA LEU A 24 -26.00 30.37 5.17
C LEU A 24 -25.72 29.13 6.02
N LEU A 25 -26.22 27.97 5.59
CA LEU A 25 -25.95 26.69 6.27
C LEU A 25 -24.49 26.26 6.13
N SER A 26 -23.87 26.43 4.96
CA SER A 26 -22.48 26.06 4.73
C SER A 26 -21.49 26.92 5.52
N THR A 27 -21.82 28.20 5.75
CA THR A 27 -21.01 29.10 6.59
C THR A 27 -21.27 28.90 8.09
N LYS A 28 -22.44 28.36 8.45
CA LYS A 28 -22.82 28.06 9.84
C LYS A 28 -22.45 26.64 10.29
N MET A 29 -22.06 25.76 9.36
CA MET A 29 -21.34 24.53 9.67
C MET A 29 -19.98 24.94 10.24
N GLU A 30 -19.93 25.02 11.57
CA GLU A 30 -18.78 25.40 12.37
C GLU A 30 -17.53 24.60 12.00
N GLU A 31 -16.38 25.26 12.11
CA GLU A 31 -15.03 24.68 12.04
C GLU A 31 -14.87 23.40 12.90
N ASP A 32 -15.75 23.17 13.88
CA ASP A 32 -15.81 21.96 14.71
C ASP A 32 -16.14 20.67 13.94
N ALA A 33 -16.79 20.75 12.77
CA ALA A 33 -17.04 19.58 11.92
C ALA A 33 -15.86 19.28 10.96
N ALA A 34 -14.96 20.25 10.75
CA ALA A 34 -13.78 20.10 9.89
C ALA A 34 -12.60 19.44 10.63
N TYR A 35 -12.60 19.48 11.96
CA TYR A 35 -11.62 18.79 12.79
C TYR A 35 -12.22 17.51 13.36
N GLY A 36 -12.05 16.40 12.64
CA GLY A 36 -12.17 15.10 13.27
C GLY A 36 -11.18 15.03 14.44
N SER A 37 -11.70 14.94 15.67
CA SER A 37 -10.89 14.67 16.86
C SER A 37 -10.50 13.18 16.97
N GLU A 38 -10.93 12.38 16.00
CA GLU A 38 -10.53 10.98 15.92
C GLU A 38 -9.01 10.91 15.75
N SER A 39 -8.39 10.15 16.65
CA SER A 39 -6.97 9.89 16.55
C SER A 39 -6.74 9.11 15.27
N PHE A 40 -5.97 9.66 14.35
CA PHE A 40 -5.57 8.95 13.15
C PHE A 40 -4.85 7.67 13.60
N SER A 41 -5.44 6.50 13.33
CA SER A 41 -4.80 5.25 13.70
C SER A 41 -3.48 5.16 12.95
N GLY A 42 -2.36 5.28 13.67
CA GLY A 42 -1.01 5.18 13.09
C GLY A 42 -0.77 3.86 12.34
N SER A 43 -1.67 2.88 12.46
CA SER A 43 -1.73 1.69 11.61
C SER A 43 -1.89 2.00 10.12
N PHE A 44 -2.34 3.20 9.74
CA PHE A 44 -2.49 3.63 8.35
C PHE A 44 -1.23 4.33 7.80
N LEU A 45 -0.23 4.63 8.65
CA LEU A 45 0.91 5.49 8.29
C LEU A 45 2.11 4.75 7.67
N GLY A 46 1.97 3.47 7.34
CA GLY A 46 2.95 2.78 6.50
C GLY A 46 2.80 1.27 6.50
N PRO A 47 3.30 0.60 5.46
CA PRO A 47 3.29 -0.85 5.44
C PRO A 47 4.09 -1.38 6.64
N LEU A 48 3.49 -2.32 7.38
CA LEU A 48 4.13 -2.91 8.53
C LEU A 48 5.32 -3.75 8.04
N ARG A 49 6.54 -3.34 8.41
CA ARG A 49 7.76 -4.10 8.11
C ARG A 49 7.75 -5.39 8.95
N LYS A 50 7.53 -6.52 8.29
CA LYS A 50 7.64 -7.86 8.88
C LYS A 50 8.93 -8.49 8.40
N ASN A 51 9.78 -8.92 9.33
CA ASN A 51 10.91 -9.78 8.97
C ASN A 51 10.37 -11.21 8.86
N VAL A 52 10.43 -11.78 7.66
CA VAL A 52 9.88 -13.11 7.35
C VAL A 52 11.01 -13.99 6.84
N ILE A 53 11.04 -15.22 7.35
CA ILE A 53 11.96 -16.27 6.90
C ILE A 53 11.42 -16.89 5.61
N LEU A 54 12.24 -16.92 4.57
CA LEU A 54 11.93 -17.59 3.31
C LEU A 54 11.79 -19.10 3.48
N GLN A 55 10.93 -19.72 2.68
CA GLN A 55 10.84 -21.18 2.61
C GLN A 55 12.16 -21.78 2.10
N GLN A 56 12.46 -23.01 2.51
CA GLN A 56 13.73 -23.66 2.20
C GLN A 56 13.95 -23.84 0.70
N GLU A 57 12.89 -24.13 -0.06
CA GLU A 57 12.94 -24.28 -1.51
C GLU A 57 13.36 -22.97 -2.19
N ILE A 58 12.87 -21.83 -1.68
CA ILE A 58 13.24 -20.50 -2.20
C ILE A 58 14.69 -20.17 -1.86
N GLN A 59 15.14 -20.50 -0.64
CA GLN A 59 16.53 -20.30 -0.25
C GLN A 59 17.49 -21.14 -1.13
N GLN A 60 17.11 -22.38 -1.46
CA GLN A 60 17.90 -23.23 -2.36
C GLN A 60 17.93 -22.65 -3.78
N LEU A 61 16.80 -22.18 -4.29
CA LEU A 61 16.74 -21.53 -5.60
C LEU A 61 17.64 -20.28 -5.66
N LEU A 62 17.70 -19.50 -4.58
CA LEU A 62 18.59 -18.34 -4.49
C LEU A 62 20.06 -18.73 -4.47
N ALA A 63 20.42 -19.77 -3.72
CA ALA A 63 21.79 -20.31 -3.71
C ALA A 63 22.23 -20.74 -5.11
N ASP A 64 21.37 -21.50 -5.80
CA ASP A 64 21.64 -21.97 -7.17
C ASP A 64 21.72 -20.79 -8.16
N PHE A 65 20.83 -19.79 -8.02
CA PHE A 65 20.85 -18.58 -8.85
C PHE A 65 22.16 -17.80 -8.69
N TYR A 66 22.61 -17.58 -7.45
CA TYR A 66 23.84 -16.84 -7.20
C TYR A 66 25.09 -17.61 -7.61
N TYR A 67 25.10 -18.94 -7.41
CA TYR A 67 26.14 -19.80 -7.95
C TYR A 67 26.26 -19.65 -9.46
N ASN A 68 25.15 -19.76 -10.18
CA ASN A 68 25.14 -19.64 -11.64
C ASN A 68 25.53 -18.24 -12.14
N THR A 69 25.22 -17.20 -11.38
CA THR A 69 25.48 -15.80 -11.75
C THR A 69 26.93 -15.40 -11.51
N TYR A 70 27.51 -15.82 -10.38
CA TYR A 70 28.81 -15.33 -9.93
C TYR A 70 29.90 -16.40 -9.91
N ASN A 71 29.54 -17.66 -10.18
CA ASN A 71 30.44 -18.81 -10.13
C ASN A 71 31.22 -18.90 -8.81
N LYS A 72 30.51 -18.66 -7.71
CA LYS A 72 31.00 -18.78 -6.33
C LYS A 72 30.09 -19.73 -5.58
N ASP A 73 30.63 -20.40 -4.58
CA ASP A 73 29.87 -21.35 -3.78
C ASP A 73 28.93 -20.60 -2.82
N PHE A 74 27.63 -20.62 -3.12
CA PHE A 74 26.59 -20.07 -2.26
C PHE A 74 25.82 -21.21 -1.60
N VAL A 75 25.59 -21.11 -0.30
CA VAL A 75 24.97 -22.17 0.50
C VAL A 75 23.84 -21.63 1.36
N THR A 76 22.84 -22.45 1.62
CA THR A 76 21.78 -22.11 2.58
C THR A 76 22.30 -22.25 4.01
N LEU A 77 21.78 -21.46 4.95
CA LEU A 77 22.19 -21.55 6.36
C LEU A 77 21.95 -22.95 6.96
N LEU A 78 20.96 -23.69 6.45
CA LEU A 78 20.69 -25.07 6.86
C LEU A 78 21.82 -26.02 6.51
N ARG A 79 22.58 -25.76 5.44
CA ARG A 79 23.69 -26.61 4.97
C ARG A 79 25.07 -26.03 5.24
N ILE A 80 25.15 -24.96 6.02
CA ILE A 80 26.42 -24.27 6.27
C ILE A 80 27.44 -25.15 7.02
N HIS A 81 26.96 -26.15 7.78
CA HIS A 81 27.80 -27.09 8.52
C HIS A 81 28.53 -28.10 7.61
N ASP A 82 27.99 -28.34 6.42
CA ASP A 82 28.59 -29.22 5.39
C ASP A 82 29.37 -28.40 4.34
N ALA A 83 29.36 -27.08 4.45
CA ALA A 83 29.94 -26.17 3.47
C ALA A 83 31.44 -25.96 3.71
N SER A 84 32.13 -25.50 2.66
CA SER A 84 33.53 -25.08 2.80
C SER A 84 33.62 -23.77 3.59
N ASP A 85 34.76 -23.51 4.23
CA ASP A 85 35.01 -22.25 4.93
C ASP A 85 34.92 -21.01 4.01
N SER A 86 35.06 -21.22 2.69
CA SER A 86 34.95 -20.16 1.68
C SER A 86 33.54 -19.94 1.13
N SER A 87 32.57 -20.76 1.53
CA SER A 87 31.20 -20.70 1.03
C SER A 87 30.47 -19.46 1.55
N ILE A 88 29.62 -18.88 0.72
CA ILE A 88 28.88 -17.65 1.03
C ILE A 88 27.46 -18.02 1.45
N PRO A 89 27.05 -17.73 2.69
CA PRO A 89 25.69 -18.03 3.14
C PRO A 89 24.67 -17.09 2.48
N VAL A 90 23.57 -17.67 1.99
CA VAL A 90 22.41 -16.92 1.52
C VAL A 90 21.57 -16.48 2.72
N GLU A 91 21.23 -15.20 2.77
CA GLU A 91 20.42 -14.65 3.85
C GLU A 91 18.96 -15.11 3.72
N PRO A 92 18.38 -15.78 4.74
CA PRO A 92 17.04 -16.34 4.65
C PRO A 92 15.92 -15.33 4.94
N ASN A 93 16.27 -14.16 5.46
CA ASN A 93 15.31 -13.20 5.99
C ASN A 93 15.02 -12.10 4.96
N ILE A 94 13.75 -11.82 4.73
CA ILE A 94 13.32 -10.72 3.89
C ILE A 94 12.39 -9.77 4.66
N ASN A 95 12.41 -8.50 4.26
CA ASN A 95 11.46 -7.52 4.76
C ASN A 95 10.20 -7.57 3.88
N GLN A 96 9.11 -8.10 4.44
CA GLN A 96 7.79 -8.00 3.84
C GLN A 96 7.10 -6.73 4.33
N PHE A 97 6.50 -6.00 3.40
CA PHE A 97 5.72 -4.79 3.65
C PHE A 97 4.26 -5.15 3.37
N SER A 98 3.40 -5.00 4.38
CA SER A 98 1.95 -5.30 4.30
C SER A 98 1.11 -4.13 4.74
#